data_AF-A0AAQ2JHQ4-F1
#
_entry.id   AF-A0AAQ2JHQ4-F1
#
_cell.length_a   1.000
_cell.length_b   1.000
_cell.length_c   1.000
_cell.angle_alpha   90.00
_cell.angle_beta   90.00
_cell.angle_gamma   90.00
#
_symmetry.space_group_name_H-M   'P 1'
#
loop_
_entity.id
_entity.type
_entity.pdbx_description
1 polymer ?
#
loop_
_entity_poly.entity_id
_entity_poly.type
_entity_poly.pdbx_seq_one_letter_code
_entity_poly.pdbx_strand_id
1 'polypeptide(L)'
;MTRFSPQEFVEKLATGSLPDGNPAMTVGGIVKANDADPSTLLFSTDLSCKSWIPVPLSLIQTVEQVRTVNCKDHKHPLVKIAFTPPSPDQRDINALLMIMAGLQSQLSWFHRNAKSGSPWASTFASDCAVVSASEGLTICCTQTIDGRLEVVCTGMV
;
A
#
# COMPACT_ATOMS: atom_id res chain seq x y z
N MET A 1 -13.46 -7.77 -10.45
CA MET A 1 -12.78 -6.69 -11.22
C MET A 1 -12.80 -7.06 -12.68
N THR A 2 -13.25 -6.14 -13.54
CA THR A 2 -13.17 -6.29 -15.00
C THR A 2 -11.72 -6.11 -15.43
N ARG A 3 -11.20 -7.00 -16.27
CA ARG A 3 -9.85 -6.93 -16.83
C ARG A 3 -9.96 -6.76 -18.34
N PHE A 4 -9.13 -5.89 -18.89
CA PHE A 4 -9.05 -5.62 -20.32
C PHE A 4 -7.63 -5.91 -20.80
N SER A 5 -7.47 -6.34 -22.04
CA SER A 5 -6.16 -6.26 -22.70
C SER A 5 -5.79 -4.78 -22.95
N PRO A 6 -4.50 -4.43 -23.10
CA PRO A 6 -4.09 -3.05 -23.37
C PRO A 6 -4.82 -2.44 -24.58
N GLN A 7 -4.94 -3.20 -25.66
CA GLN A 7 -5.59 -2.77 -26.90
C GLN A 7 -7.10 -2.57 -26.71
N GLU A 8 -7.77 -3.54 -26.09
CA GLU A 8 -9.20 -3.46 -25.78
C GLU A 8 -9.52 -2.25 -24.88
N PHE A 9 -8.65 -1.95 -23.91
CA PHE A 9 -8.83 -0.80 -23.04
C PHE A 9 -8.75 0.52 -23.81
N VAL A 10 -7.78 0.66 -24.72
CA VAL A 10 -7.63 1.86 -25.57
C VAL A 10 -8.84 2.04 -26.49
N GLU A 11 -9.35 0.97 -27.08
CA GLU A 11 -10.56 1.01 -27.92
C GLU A 11 -11.80 1.43 -27.11
N LYS A 12 -11.99 0.86 -25.93
CA LYS A 12 -13.11 1.22 -25.04
C LYS A 12 -12.99 2.65 -24.51
N LEU A 13 -11.77 3.12 -24.22
CA LEU A 13 -11.50 4.50 -23.83
C LEU A 13 -11.85 5.46 -24.98
N ALA A 14 -11.42 5.17 -26.21
CA ALA A 14 -11.68 6.00 -27.38
C ALA A 14 -13.19 6.11 -27.71
N THR A 15 -13.94 5.05 -27.41
CA THR A 15 -15.39 4.97 -27.67
C THR A 15 -16.25 5.39 -26.49
N GLY A 16 -15.65 5.77 -25.36
CA GLY A 16 -16.38 6.11 -24.13
C GLY A 16 -17.20 4.95 -23.57
N SER A 17 -16.83 3.70 -23.87
CA SER A 17 -17.55 2.47 -23.48
C SER A 17 -16.90 1.74 -22.30
N LEU A 18 -16.05 2.45 -21.55
CA LEU A 18 -15.54 1.94 -20.29
C LEU A 18 -16.70 1.85 -19.28
N PRO A 19 -16.92 0.70 -18.62
CA PRO A 19 -17.93 0.61 -17.59
C PRO A 19 -17.57 1.53 -16.41
N ASP A 20 -18.59 2.08 -15.75
CA ASP A 20 -18.44 2.81 -14.50
C ASP A 20 -17.86 1.87 -13.44
N GLY A 21 -16.54 1.93 -13.29
CA GLY A 21 -15.80 1.13 -12.33
C GLY A 21 -15.75 1.87 -11.00
N ASN A 22 -16.27 1.25 -9.95
CA ASN A 22 -15.95 1.65 -8.58
C ASN A 22 -15.20 0.51 -7.87
N PRO A 23 -13.98 0.17 -8.33
CA PRO A 23 -13.23 -0.92 -7.70
C PRO A 23 -12.89 -0.53 -6.27
N ALA A 24 -13.15 -1.44 -5.33
CA ALA A 24 -12.66 -1.32 -3.96
C ALA A 24 -11.14 -1.10 -3.98
N MET A 25 -10.69 -0.01 -3.38
CA MET A 25 -9.26 0.27 -3.24
C MET A 25 -8.67 -0.79 -2.32
N THR A 26 -7.64 -1.49 -2.78
CA THR A 26 -6.97 -2.51 -1.98
C THR A 26 -5.55 -2.09 -1.65
N VAL A 27 -5.18 -2.18 -0.38
CA VAL A 27 -3.89 -1.73 0.14
C VAL A 27 -3.29 -2.77 1.05
N GLY A 28 -1.99 -3.00 0.94
CA GLY A 28 -1.25 -3.87 1.86
C GLY A 28 -0.51 -3.04 2.90
N GLY A 29 -0.36 -3.59 4.10
CA GLY A 29 0.36 -2.94 5.20
C GLY A 29 0.26 -3.73 6.49
N ILE A 30 0.92 -3.24 7.54
CA ILE A 30 0.84 -3.87 8.86
C ILE A 30 -0.26 -3.24 9.70
N VAL A 31 -0.84 -4.04 10.60
CA VAL A 31 -1.90 -3.59 11.51
C VAL A 31 -1.60 -3.89 12.97
N LYS A 32 -2.29 -3.18 13.86
CA LYS A 32 -2.47 -3.54 15.26
C LYS A 32 -3.82 -3.04 15.79
N ALA A 33 -4.25 -3.57 16.93
CA ALA A 33 -5.43 -3.08 17.63
C ALA A 33 -5.24 -1.60 18.05
N ASN A 34 -6.33 -0.84 18.09
CA ASN A 34 -6.34 0.46 18.71
C ASN A 34 -6.93 0.36 20.13
N ASP A 35 -6.05 0.27 21.14
CA ASP A 35 -6.49 0.13 22.53
C ASP A 35 -7.26 1.36 23.05
N ALA A 36 -7.09 2.52 22.41
CA ALA A 36 -7.79 3.75 22.78
C ALA A 36 -9.18 3.88 22.15
N ASP A 37 -9.41 3.24 21.00
CA ASP A 37 -10.69 3.28 20.28
C ASP A 37 -10.95 1.96 19.50
N PRO A 38 -11.77 1.05 20.05
CA PRO A 38 -12.05 -0.24 19.44
C PRO A 38 -12.87 -0.17 18.15
N SER A 39 -13.42 1.01 17.79
CA SER A 39 -14.12 1.22 16.52
C SER A 39 -13.16 1.42 15.33
N THR A 40 -11.86 1.44 15.60
CA THR A 40 -10.79 1.61 14.62
C THR A 40 -9.73 0.53 14.78
N LEU A 41 -8.98 0.28 13.71
CA LEU A 41 -7.68 -0.39 13.78
C LEU A 41 -6.56 0.60 13.46
N LEU A 42 -5.34 0.29 13.87
CA LEU A 42 -4.16 1.07 13.47
C LEU A 42 -3.49 0.38 12.29
N PHE A 43 -3.34 1.11 11.20
CA PHE A 43 -2.73 0.65 9.95
C PHE A 43 -1.45 1.42 9.65
N SER A 44 -0.44 0.76 9.09
CA SER A 44 0.76 1.40 8.55
C SER A 44 1.02 0.92 7.13
N THR A 45 1.28 1.87 6.23
CA THR A 45 1.65 1.60 4.83
C THR A 45 3.10 1.09 4.70
N ASP A 46 3.92 1.23 5.76
CA ASP A 46 5.30 0.75 5.80
C ASP A 46 5.48 -0.40 6.81
N LEU A 47 6.63 -1.06 6.75
CA LEU A 47 6.97 -2.15 7.68
C LEU A 47 7.72 -1.67 8.93
N SER A 48 7.91 -0.35 9.09
CA SER A 48 8.74 0.26 10.14
C SER A 48 8.00 0.52 11.45
N CYS A 49 6.67 0.35 11.45
CA CYS A 49 5.80 0.51 12.61
C CYS A 49 5.93 1.87 13.35
N LYS A 50 6.49 2.89 12.68
CA LYS A 50 6.71 4.25 13.25
C LYS A 50 5.49 5.16 13.14
N SER A 51 4.68 4.97 12.11
CA SER A 51 3.51 5.79 11.82
C SER A 51 2.29 4.89 11.69
N TRP A 52 1.23 5.26 12.43
CA TRP A 52 -0.01 4.51 12.52
C TRP A 52 -1.17 5.41 12.16
N ILE A 53 -2.00 4.94 11.24
CA ILE A 53 -3.19 5.62 10.76
C ILE A 53 -4.39 4.91 11.41
N PRO A 54 -5.21 5.61 12.21
CA PRO A 54 -6.49 5.08 12.65
C PRO A 54 -7.42 4.91 11.45
N VAL A 55 -7.86 3.67 11.24
CA VAL A 55 -8.78 3.30 10.16
C VAL A 55 -10.09 2.84 10.80
N PRO A 56 -11.18 3.59 10.62
CA PRO A 56 -12.50 3.16 11.07
C PRO A 56 -12.90 1.85 10.42
N LEU A 57 -13.44 0.93 11.21
CA LEU A 57 -13.89 -0.38 10.71
C LEU A 57 -15.01 -0.24 9.68
N SER A 58 -15.77 0.87 9.71
CA SER A 58 -16.81 1.21 8.72
C SER A 58 -16.26 1.45 7.30
N LEU A 59 -14.96 1.77 7.16
CA LEU A 59 -14.31 1.95 5.85
C LEU A 59 -13.80 0.64 5.25
N ILE A 60 -13.73 -0.41 6.06
CA ILE A 60 -13.09 -1.67 5.70
C ILE A 60 -14.16 -2.62 5.16
N GLN A 61 -13.99 -3.04 3.90
CA GLN A 61 -14.84 -4.06 3.30
C GLN A 61 -14.37 -5.46 3.70
N THR A 62 -13.07 -5.73 3.58
CA THR A 62 -12.44 -7.01 3.97
C THR A 62 -11.02 -6.80 4.47
N VAL A 63 -10.55 -7.72 5.32
CA VAL A 63 -9.16 -7.82 5.75
C VAL A 63 -8.71 -9.27 5.56
N GLU A 64 -7.62 -9.45 4.84
CA GLU A 64 -6.95 -10.74 4.65
C GLU A 64 -5.59 -10.69 5.33
N GLN A 65 -5.35 -11.57 6.31
CA GLN A 65 -4.03 -11.73 6.89
C GLN A 65 -3.17 -12.59 5.97
N VAL A 66 -2.04 -12.02 5.52
CA VAL A 66 -1.08 -12.73 4.67
C VAL A 66 -0.09 -13.51 5.54
N ARG A 67 0.55 -12.83 6.49
CA ARG A 67 1.50 -13.43 7.45
C ARG A 67 1.76 -12.50 8.62
N THR A 68 2.56 -12.95 9.57
CA THR A 68 3.11 -12.07 10.63
C THR A 68 4.53 -11.65 10.26
N VAL A 69 4.84 -10.36 10.43
CA VAL A 69 6.17 -9.79 10.18
C VAL A 69 6.79 -9.25 11.46
N ASN A 70 8.12 -9.31 11.54
CA ASN A 70 8.86 -8.68 12.63
C ASN A 70 9.17 -7.22 12.26
N CYS A 71 8.86 -6.29 13.15
CA CYS A 71 9.29 -4.89 13.09
C CYS A 71 10.19 -4.63 14.31
N LYS A 72 11.51 -4.76 14.14
CA LYS A 72 12.49 -4.76 15.25
C LYS A 72 12.11 -5.79 16.34
N ASP A 73 11.71 -5.32 17.51
CA ASP A 73 11.28 -6.07 18.69
C ASP A 73 9.76 -6.34 18.74
N HIS A 74 9.01 -5.84 17.75
CA HIS A 74 7.56 -6.06 17.62
C HIS A 74 7.20 -7.10 16.56
N LYS A 75 6.00 -7.66 16.69
CA LYS A 75 5.36 -8.52 15.68
C LYS A 75 4.03 -7.93 15.26
N HIS A 76 3.82 -7.77 13.96
CA HIS A 76 2.58 -7.26 13.41
C HIS A 76 2.03 -8.18 12.32
N PRO A 77 0.70 -8.40 12.25
CA PRO A 77 0.08 -8.97 11.07
C PRO A 77 0.31 -8.06 9.86
N LEU A 78 0.85 -8.63 8.80
CA LEU A 78 0.83 -8.07 7.45
C LEU A 78 -0.49 -8.49 6.80
N VAL A 79 -1.27 -7.50 6.38
CA VAL A 79 -2.61 -7.71 5.86
C VAL A 79 -2.79 -7.02 4.50
N LYS A 80 -3.81 -7.48 3.77
CA LYS A 80 -4.40 -6.83 2.62
C LYS A 80 -5.78 -6.34 3.02
N ILE A 81 -6.03 -5.04 2.91
CA ILE A 81 -7.29 -4.39 3.26
C ILE A 81 -7.96 -3.92 1.96
N ALA A 82 -9.18 -4.37 1.72
CA ALA A 82 -10.05 -3.77 0.71
C ALA A 82 -10.96 -2.74 1.39
N PHE A 83 -10.96 -1.52 0.87
CA PHE A 83 -11.76 -0.41 1.35
C PHE A 83 -13.05 -0.29 0.58
N THR A 84 -14.14 -0.02 1.30
CA THR A 84 -15.40 0.39 0.69
C THR A 84 -15.19 1.75 0.00
N PRO A 85 -15.67 1.94 -1.24
CA PRO A 85 -15.62 3.25 -1.87
C PRO A 85 -16.28 4.32 -0.97
N PRO A 86 -15.63 5.47 -0.76
CA PRO A 86 -16.21 6.51 0.07
C PRO A 86 -17.50 7.03 -0.58
N SER A 87 -18.59 7.08 0.18
CA SER A 87 -19.79 7.78 -0.25
C SER A 87 -19.58 9.30 -0.15
N PRO A 88 -20.31 10.10 -0.94
CA PRO A 88 -20.23 11.57 -0.85
C PRO A 88 -20.52 12.12 0.55
N ASP A 89 -21.29 11.38 1.35
CA ASP A 89 -21.71 11.77 2.70
C ASP A 89 -20.76 11.25 3.80
N GLN A 90 -19.69 10.56 3.41
CA GLN A 90 -18.82 9.84 4.32
C GLN A 90 -17.84 10.78 5.02
N ARG A 91 -18.04 10.97 6.33
CA ARG A 91 -17.27 11.92 7.15
C ARG A 91 -15.83 11.50 7.43
N ASP A 92 -15.52 10.22 7.24
CA ASP A 92 -14.25 9.63 7.65
C ASP A 92 -13.24 9.45 6.50
N ILE A 93 -13.36 10.26 5.44
CA ILE A 93 -12.47 10.20 4.27
C ILE A 93 -10.98 10.48 4.61
N ASN A 94 -10.72 11.12 5.75
CA ASN A 94 -9.38 11.46 6.21
C ASN A 94 -8.46 10.24 6.34
N ALA A 95 -8.96 9.09 6.83
CA ALA A 95 -8.17 7.88 6.93
C ALA A 95 -7.70 7.39 5.54
N LEU A 96 -8.61 7.42 4.57
CA LEU A 96 -8.32 7.04 3.20
C LEU A 96 -7.30 8.00 2.54
N LEU A 97 -7.47 9.31 2.75
CA LEU A 97 -6.53 10.32 2.25
C LEU A 97 -5.14 10.18 2.87
N MET A 98 -5.04 9.89 4.17
CA MET A 98 -3.76 9.64 4.84
C MET A 98 -3.06 8.40 4.27
N ILE A 99 -3.81 7.34 3.99
CA ILE A 99 -3.26 6.13 3.36
C ILE A 99 -2.74 6.47 1.95
N MET A 100 -3.54 7.15 1.13
CA MET A 100 -3.12 7.57 -0.22
C MET A 100 -1.88 8.46 -0.19
N ALA A 101 -1.81 9.43 0.72
CA ALA A 101 -0.65 10.30 0.90
C ALA A 101 0.59 9.52 1.35
N GLY A 102 0.44 8.55 2.25
CA GLY A 102 1.50 7.65 2.68
C GLY A 102 2.09 6.85 1.51
N LEU A 103 1.21 6.24 0.70
CA LEU A 103 1.61 5.50 -0.51
C LEU A 103 2.31 6.39 -1.54
N GLN A 104 1.79 7.60 -1.79
CA GLN A 104 2.42 8.57 -2.71
C GLN A 104 3.81 9.00 -2.23
N SER A 105 3.98 9.21 -0.93
CA SER A 105 5.27 9.55 -0.32
C SER A 105 6.29 8.44 -0.54
N GLN A 106 5.89 7.18 -0.31
CA GLN A 106 6.73 6.00 -0.55
C GLN A 106 7.14 5.88 -2.01
N LEU A 107 6.19 5.97 -2.95
CA LEU A 107 6.46 5.92 -4.38
C LEU A 107 7.40 7.04 -4.84
N SER A 108 7.18 8.26 -4.34
CA SER A 108 8.05 9.41 -4.64
C SER A 108 9.47 9.20 -4.11
N TRP A 109 9.60 8.59 -2.95
CA TRP A 109 10.89 8.23 -2.38
C TRP A 109 11.60 7.17 -3.24
N PHE A 110 10.93 6.08 -3.63
CA PHE A 110 11.51 5.08 -4.52
C PHE A 110 11.94 5.67 -5.86
N HIS A 111 11.09 6.49 -6.48
CA HIS A 111 11.39 7.11 -7.77
C HIS A 111 12.62 8.04 -7.71
N ARG A 112 12.81 8.78 -6.61
CA ARG A 112 14.02 9.59 -6.40
C ARG A 112 15.25 8.73 -6.18
N ASN A 113 15.14 7.70 -5.35
CA ASN A 113 16.25 6.85 -4.96
C ASN A 113 16.76 5.94 -6.08
N ALA A 114 15.85 5.40 -6.90
CA ALA A 114 16.20 4.64 -8.10
C ALA A 114 16.96 5.49 -9.13
N LYS A 115 16.84 6.83 -9.10
CA LYS A 115 17.57 7.75 -9.98
C LYS A 115 18.87 8.26 -9.37
N SER A 116 19.04 8.17 -8.05
CA SER A 116 20.25 8.64 -7.38
C SER A 116 21.27 7.51 -7.29
N GLY A 117 22.31 7.54 -8.13
CA GLY A 117 23.50 6.68 -7.99
C GLY A 117 24.39 7.06 -6.79
N SER A 118 23.81 7.52 -5.68
CA SER A 118 24.54 7.98 -4.50
C SER A 118 25.03 6.78 -3.68
N PRO A 119 26.35 6.64 -3.45
CA PRO A 119 26.92 5.58 -2.60
C PRO A 119 26.52 5.68 -1.12
N TRP A 120 25.89 6.79 -0.71
CA TRP A 120 25.54 7.12 0.68
C TRP A 120 24.06 6.95 1.00
N ALA A 121 23.26 6.46 0.06
CA ALA A 121 21.85 6.18 0.32
C ALA A 121 21.77 4.86 1.12
N SER A 122 21.81 4.99 2.44
CA SER A 122 21.76 3.86 3.37
C SER A 122 20.42 3.15 3.30
N THR A 123 20.45 1.84 3.08
CA THR A 123 19.32 0.90 3.19
C THR A 123 18.87 0.75 4.64
N PHE A 124 17.71 1.29 4.99
CA PHE A 124 17.06 1.02 6.27
C PHE A 124 15.94 0.00 6.11
N ALA A 125 15.66 -0.78 7.15
CA ALA A 125 14.47 -1.64 7.22
C ALA A 125 13.14 -0.88 7.10
N SER A 126 13.17 0.47 7.15
CA SER A 126 12.04 1.36 6.85
C SER A 126 11.81 1.63 5.36
N ASP A 127 12.66 1.09 4.49
CA ASP A 127 12.68 1.43 3.07
C ASP A 127 11.89 0.44 2.21
N CYS A 128 11.10 -0.41 2.86
CA CYS A 128 10.21 -1.35 2.22
C CYS A 128 8.79 -0.81 2.19
N ALA A 129 8.17 -0.82 1.02
CA ALA A 129 6.74 -0.60 0.86
C ALA A 129 6.03 -1.87 0.42
N VAL A 130 4.78 -1.96 0.82
CA VAL A 130 3.88 -3.04 0.42
C VAL A 130 3.02 -2.50 -0.72
N VAL A 131 3.17 -3.10 -1.89
CA VAL A 131 2.46 -2.71 -3.11
C VAL A 131 1.46 -3.81 -3.46
N SER A 132 0.21 -3.43 -3.72
CA SER A 132 -0.78 -4.36 -4.25
C SER A 132 -0.53 -4.56 -5.75
N ALA A 133 -0.12 -5.75 -6.16
CA ALA A 133 0.03 -6.16 -7.55
C ALA A 133 -1.13 -7.07 -7.99
N SER A 134 -1.23 -7.34 -9.29
CA SER A 134 -2.27 -8.22 -9.86
C SER A 134 -2.21 -9.65 -9.35
N GLU A 135 -1.02 -10.11 -8.94
CA GLU A 135 -0.75 -11.48 -8.47
C GLU A 135 -0.73 -11.61 -6.93
N GLY A 136 -0.74 -10.51 -6.18
CA GLY A 136 -0.60 -10.56 -4.72
C GLY A 136 0.03 -9.29 -4.14
N LEU A 137 0.40 -9.34 -2.86
CA LEU A 137 1.18 -8.26 -2.24
C LEU A 137 2.65 -8.42 -2.60
N THR A 138 3.24 -7.39 -3.18
CA THR A 138 4.68 -7.34 -3.45
C THR A 138 5.34 -6.44 -2.43
N ILE A 139 6.44 -6.89 -1.85
CA ILE A 139 7.26 -6.03 -0.98
C ILE A 139 8.43 -5.52 -1.80
N CYS A 140 8.47 -4.21 -1.99
CA CYS A 140 9.53 -3.51 -2.69
C CYS A 140 10.39 -2.77 -1.68
N CYS A 141 11.68 -3.10 -1.63
CA CYS A 141 12.66 -2.48 -0.76
C CYS A 141 13.75 -1.85 -1.60
N THR A 142 14.41 -0.81 -1.12
CA THR A 142 15.69 -0.41 -1.72
C THR A 142 16.82 -1.31 -1.23
N GLN A 143 17.74 -1.60 -2.14
CA GLN A 143 18.97 -2.34 -1.85
C GLN A 143 20.13 -1.67 -2.58
N THR A 144 21.31 -1.69 -1.97
CA THR A 144 22.54 -1.24 -2.65
C THR A 144 23.14 -2.42 -3.39
N ILE A 145 23.14 -2.37 -4.72
CA ILE A 145 23.70 -3.38 -5.62
C ILE A 145 24.79 -2.70 -6.45
N ASP A 146 26.02 -3.23 -6.40
CA ASP A 146 27.19 -2.66 -7.10
C ASP A 146 27.40 -1.14 -6.89
N GLY A 147 27.16 -0.67 -5.66
CA GLY A 147 27.31 0.74 -5.28
C GLY A 147 26.20 1.66 -5.76
N ARG A 148 25.10 1.11 -6.31
CA ARG A 148 23.91 1.85 -6.74
C ARG A 148 22.72 1.45 -5.90
N LEU A 149 21.86 2.43 -5.58
CA LEU A 149 20.60 2.14 -4.92
C LEU A 149 19.56 1.70 -5.95
N GLU A 150 19.10 0.47 -5.82
CA GLU A 150 18.10 -0.14 -6.68
C GLU A 150 16.84 -0.51 -5.90
N VAL A 151 15.70 -0.56 -6.59
CA VAL A 151 14.44 -1.04 -5.99
C VAL A 151 14.29 -2.51 -6.34
N VAL A 152 14.31 -3.36 -5.33
CA VAL A 152 14.13 -4.81 -5.46
C VAL A 152 12.76 -5.18 -4.90
N CYS A 153 11.91 -5.70 -5.77
CA CYS A 153 10.58 -6.17 -5.43
C CYS A 153 10.58 -7.70 -5.34
N THR A 154 10.16 -8.23 -4.20
CA THR A 154 10.00 -9.67 -3.99
C THR A 154 8.51 -9.98 -3.87
N GLY A 155 8.03 -10.90 -4.71
CA GLY A 155 6.65 -11.38 -4.64
C GLY A 155 6.46 -12.19 -3.36
N MET A 156 5.49 -11.79 -2.54
CA MET A 156 4.96 -12.66 -1.50
C MET A 156 3.59 -13.12 -1.96
N VAL A 157 3.47 -14.45 -2.08
CA VAL A 157 2.22 -15.16 -2.31
C VAL A 157 1.17 -14.68 -1.31
#